data_AF-A0A1V1P3H1-F1
#
_entry.id   AF-A0A1V1P3H1-F1
#
_cell.length_a   1.000
_cell.length_b   1.000
_cell.length_c   1.000
_cell.angle_alpha   90.00
_cell.angle_beta   90.00
_cell.angle_gamma   90.00
#
_symmetry.space_group_name_H-M   'P 1'
#
loop_
_entity.id
_entity.type
_entity.pdbx_description
1 polymer ?
#
loop_
_entity_poly.entity_id
_entity_poly.type
_entity_poly.pdbx_seq_one_letter_code
_entity_poly.pdbx_strand_id
1 'polypeptide(L)'
;EKLLEYFEKHKNHMKYALFLEKKISIGSGVVESAVRRVINLRFKGNGCLWKDKIVEGLMHLRSFFKAGRWRDLILRVITGKFNIPGFGQQGQAT
;
A
#
# COMPACT_ATOMS: atom_id res chain seq x y z
N GLU A 1 -16.72 -27.85 -11.27
CA GLU A 1 -16.55 -27.10 -12.54
C GLU A 1 -16.18 -25.63 -12.34
N LYS A 2 -17.01 -24.78 -11.70
CA LYS A 2 -16.74 -23.33 -11.50
C LYS A 2 -15.35 -22.94 -10.96
N LEU A 3 -14.75 -23.75 -10.08
CA LEU A 3 -13.42 -23.47 -9.53
C LEU A 3 -12.31 -23.57 -10.58
N LEU A 4 -12.40 -24.55 -11.48
CA LEU A 4 -11.42 -24.73 -12.58
C LEU A 4 -11.50 -23.55 -13.55
N GLU A 5 -12.72 -23.13 -13.89
CA GLU A 5 -12.96 -21.96 -14.74
C GLU A 5 -12.39 -20.67 -14.12
N TYR A 6 -12.53 -20.49 -12.80
CA TYR A 6 -11.94 -19.37 -12.08
C TYR A 6 -10.41 -19.34 -12.20
N PHE A 7 -9.74 -20.48 -11.97
CA PHE A 7 -8.28 -20.55 -12.05
C PHE A 7 -7.76 -20.33 -13.47
N GLU A 8 -8.41 -20.91 -14.49
CA GLU A 8 -8.02 -20.67 -15.89
C GLU A 8 -8.19 -19.19 -16.27
N LYS A 9 -9.30 -18.57 -15.88
CA LYS A 9 -9.54 -17.13 -16.12
C LYS A 9 -8.49 -16.23 -15.45
N HIS A 10 -8.00 -16.61 -14.27
CA HIS A 10 -7.08 -15.80 -13.46
C HIS A 10 -5.62 -16.26 -13.50
N LYS A 11 -5.27 -17.20 -14.39
CA LYS A 11 -3.92 -17.75 -14.55
C LYS A 11 -2.84 -16.68 -14.73
N ASN A 12 -3.17 -15.57 -15.39
CA ASN A 12 -2.29 -14.42 -15.59
C ASN A 12 -1.85 -13.72 -14.28
N HIS A 13 -2.63 -13.87 -13.19
CA HIS A 13 -2.30 -13.32 -11.87
C HIS A 13 -1.44 -14.29 -11.04
N MET A 14 -1.34 -15.55 -11.45
CA MET A 14 -0.66 -16.63 -10.73
C MET A 14 0.79 -16.82 -11.19
N LYS A 15 1.51 -15.72 -11.47
CA LYS A 15 2.94 -15.73 -11.85
C LYS A 15 3.85 -15.97 -10.64
N TYR A 16 3.52 -16.98 -9.83
CA TYR A 16 4.17 -17.24 -8.54
C TYR A 16 5.66 -17.56 -8.69
N ALA A 17 6.04 -18.33 -9.71
CA ALA A 17 7.44 -18.64 -9.98
C ALA A 17 8.30 -17.38 -10.19
N LEU A 18 7.80 -16.43 -11.00
CA LEU A 18 8.46 -15.15 -11.24
C LEU A 18 8.59 -14.31 -9.96
N PHE A 19 7.54 -14.31 -9.12
CA PHE A 19 7.57 -13.55 -7.87
C PHE A 19 8.53 -14.16 -6.84
N LEU A 20 8.59 -15.50 -6.77
CA LEU A 20 9.55 -16.20 -5.91
C LEU A 20 11.00 -15.92 -6.34
N GLU A 21 11.29 -15.99 -7.64
CA GLU A 21 12.61 -15.65 -8.20
C GLU A 21 13.02 -14.21 -7.84
N LYS A 22 12.09 -13.26 -7.97
CA LYS A 22 12.30 -11.85 -7.64
C LYS A 22 12.25 -11.54 -6.14
N LYS A 23 12.06 -12.54 -5.28
CA LYS A 23 11.87 -12.38 -3.82
C LYS A 23 10.72 -11.40 -3.47
N ILE A 24 9.69 -11.36 -4.30
CA ILE A 24 8.46 -10.58 -4.08
C ILE A 24 7.50 -11.45 -3.26
N SER A 25 6.89 -10.86 -2.23
CA SER A 25 5.93 -11.57 -1.39
C SER A 25 4.71 -12.01 -2.20
N ILE A 26 4.42 -13.30 -2.22
CA ILE A 26 3.21 -13.89 -2.85
C ILE A 26 2.00 -13.90 -1.92
N GLY A 27 2.19 -13.66 -0.63
CA GLY A 27 1.12 -13.62 0.37
C GLY A 27 0.41 -12.27 0.45
N SER A 28 -0.89 -12.28 0.74
CA SER A 28 -1.72 -11.08 0.93
C SER A 28 -1.44 -10.36 2.26
N GLY A 29 -0.77 -11.01 3.22
CA GLY A 29 -0.61 -10.50 4.59
C GLY A 29 0.03 -9.11 4.68
N VAL A 30 0.96 -8.77 3.79
CA VAL A 30 1.57 -7.42 3.75
C VAL A 30 0.52 -6.37 3.38
N VAL A 31 -0.32 -6.67 2.39
CA VAL A 31 -1.41 -5.80 1.92
C VAL A 31 -2.50 -5.68 2.99
N GLU A 32 -2.93 -6.80 3.56
CA GLU A 32 -3.94 -6.84 4.64
C GLU A 32 -3.48 -6.07 5.88
N SER A 33 -2.20 -6.23 6.25
CA SER A 33 -1.59 -5.49 7.35
C SER A 33 -1.51 -3.98 7.07
N ALA A 34 -1.24 -3.59 5.82
CA ALA A 34 -1.26 -2.19 5.40
C ALA A 34 -2.67 -1.60 5.52
N VAL A 35 -3.69 -2.29 4.98
CA VAL A 35 -5.10 -1.88 5.10
C VAL A 35 -5.51 -1.76 6.57
N ARG A 36 -5.14 -2.73 7.42
CA ARG A 36 -5.43 -2.67 8.86
C ARG A 36 -4.83 -1.44 9.52
N ARG A 37 -3.54 -1.15 9.30
CA ARG A 37 -2.80 -0.09 10.02
C ARG A 37 -3.03 1.32 9.48
N VAL A 38 -3.14 1.45 8.17
CA VAL A 38 -3.40 2.73 7.50
C VAL A 38 -4.88 3.08 7.62
N ILE A 39 -5.77 2.14 7.27
CA ILE A 39 -7.19 2.43 7.07
C ILE A 39 -8.00 2.07 8.32
N ASN A 40 -8.12 0.78 8.63
CA ASN A 40 -9.13 0.29 9.58
C ASN A 40 -8.95 0.88 10.98
N LEU A 41 -7.73 0.91 11.49
CA LEU A 41 -7.46 1.41 12.85
C LEU A 41 -7.59 2.92 13.00
N ARG A 42 -7.82 3.68 11.93
CA ARG A 42 -7.89 5.16 12.00
C ARG A 42 -9.15 5.76 11.42
N PHE A 43 -9.60 5.28 10.27
CA PHE A 43 -10.73 5.86 9.54
C PHE A 43 -12.02 5.09 9.77
N LYS A 44 -11.94 3.80 10.10
CA LYS A 44 -13.09 2.95 10.42
C LYS A 44 -13.29 2.93 11.94
N GLY A 45 -13.96 3.96 12.47
CA GLY A 45 -14.30 4.10 13.88
C GLY A 45 -15.75 4.53 14.08
N ASN A 46 -16.26 4.39 15.31
CA ASN A 46 -17.63 4.78 15.64
C ASN A 46 -17.79 6.30 15.49
N GLY A 47 -18.88 6.76 14.87
CA GLY A 47 -19.15 8.18 14.64
C GLY A 47 -18.23 8.86 13.63
N CYS A 48 -17.35 8.13 12.95
CA CYS A 48 -16.48 8.68 11.92
C CYS A 48 -17.25 8.83 10.60
N LEU A 49 -17.52 10.08 10.21
CA LEU A 49 -18.11 10.43 8.92
C LEU A 49 -17.06 11.18 8.09
N TRP A 50 -16.75 10.67 6.92
CA TRP A 50 -15.76 11.27 6.02
C TRP A 50 -16.38 11.57 4.67
N LYS A 51 -15.93 12.64 4.04
CA LYS A 51 -16.14 12.86 2.60
C LYS A 51 -15.04 12.12 1.84
N ASP A 52 -15.40 11.44 0.75
CA ASP A 52 -14.48 10.61 -0.03
C ASP A 52 -13.20 11.36 -0.44
N LYS A 53 -13.36 12.58 -0.98
CA LYS A 53 -12.23 13.44 -1.37
C LYS A 53 -11.26 13.74 -0.23
N ILE A 54 -11.77 13.85 1.01
CA ILE A 54 -10.94 14.16 2.18
C ILE A 54 -10.25 12.90 2.69
N VAL A 55 -11.00 11.79 2.81
CA VAL A 55 -10.44 10.55 3.35
C VAL A 55 -9.34 9.99 2.48
N GLU A 56 -9.49 10.08 1.15
CA GLU A 56 -8.48 9.62 0.21
C GLU A 56 -7.14 10.34 0.42
N GLY A 57 -7.15 11.67 0.50
CA GLY A 57 -5.94 12.45 0.77
C GLY A 57 -5.30 12.09 2.11
N LEU A 58 -6.12 11.91 3.15
CA LEU A 58 -5.63 11.53 4.48
C LEU A 58 -5.06 10.10 4.52
N MET A 59 -5.63 9.15 3.77
CA MET A 59 -5.11 7.79 3.65
C MET A 59 -3.73 7.78 2.98
N HIS A 60 -3.56 8.57 1.91
CA HIS A 60 -2.26 8.75 1.26
C HIS A 60 -1.23 9.35 2.23
N LEU A 61 -1.59 10.45 2.89
CA LEU A 61 -0.74 11.13 3.88
C LEU A 61 -0.27 10.17 4.97
N ARG A 62 -1.20 9.40 5.54
CA ARG A 62 -0.92 8.41 6.59
C ARG A 62 -0.05 7.26 6.09
N SER A 63 -0.20 6.85 4.82
CA SER A 63 0.63 5.80 4.21
C SER A 63 2.10 6.23 4.15
N PHE A 64 2.39 7.46 3.69
CA PHE A 64 3.75 8.00 3.70
C PHE A 64 4.33 8.13 5.10
N PHE A 65 3.51 8.59 6.06
CA PHE A 65 3.91 8.67 7.46
C PHE A 65 4.27 7.30 8.03
N LYS A 66 3.42 6.28 7.84
CA LYS A 66 3.67 4.91 8.34
C LYS A 66 4.83 4.21 7.64
N ALA A 67 5.15 4.59 6.42
CA ALA A 67 6.30 4.07 5.68
C ALA A 67 7.63 4.74 6.08
N GLY A 68 7.63 5.75 6.97
CA GLY A 68 8.83 6.54 7.28
C GLY A 68 9.24 7.51 6.17
N ARG A 69 8.38 7.71 5.17
CA ARG A 69 8.67 8.46 3.93
C ARG A 69 8.07 9.86 3.92
N TRP A 70 8.04 10.50 5.08
CA TRP A 70 7.50 11.85 5.22
C TRP A 70 8.29 12.86 4.38
N ARG A 71 9.62 12.77 4.41
CA ARG A 71 10.51 13.67 3.65
C ARG A 71 10.23 13.59 2.16
N ASP A 72 10.08 12.39 1.62
CA ASP A 72 9.77 12.19 0.20
C ASP A 72 8.44 12.84 -0.19
N LEU A 73 7.42 12.74 0.66
CA LEU A 73 6.14 13.39 0.42
C LEU A 73 6.27 14.91 0.39
N ILE A 74 6.95 15.50 1.38
CA ILE A 74 7.13 16.96 1.46
C ILE A 74 7.92 17.48 0.27
N LEU A 75 9.01 16.79 -0.10
CA LEU A 75 9.80 17.15 -1.28
C LEU A 75 8.95 17.11 -2.56
N ARG A 76 8.05 16.13 -2.70
CA ARG A 76 7.13 16.06 -3.84
C ARG A 76 6.18 17.24 -3.90
N VAL A 77 5.61 17.64 -2.75
CA VAL A 77 4.67 18.77 -2.70
C VAL A 77 5.38 20.08 -3.00
N ILE A 78 6.57 20.31 -2.44
CA ILE A 78 7.33 21.56 -2.66
C ILE A 78 7.85 21.66 -4.09
N THR A 79 8.39 20.57 -4.64
CA THR A 79 9.01 20.59 -5.98
C THR A 79 8.01 20.40 -7.12
N GLY A 80 6.80 19.92 -6.84
CA GLY A 80 5.83 19.52 -7.85
C GLY A 80 6.30 18.34 -8.72
N LYS A 81 7.39 17.67 -8.36
CA LYS A 81 7.99 16.57 -9.13
C LYS A 81 7.80 15.25 -8.42
N PHE A 82 7.37 14.24 -9.17
CA PHE A 82 7.31 12.86 -8.68
C PHE A 82 8.68 12.21 -8.80
N ASN A 83 9.44 12.18 -7.70
CA ASN A 83 10.66 11.40 -7.64
C ASN A 83 10.35 9.95 -7.29
N ILE A 84 10.94 9.03 -8.05
CA ILE A 84 10.82 7.59 -7.84
C ILE A 84 11.40 7.29 -6.44
N PRO A 85 10.63 6.67 -5.54
CA PRO A 85 11.13 6.25 -4.24
C PRO A 85 12.39 5.40 -4.38
N GLY A 86 13.44 5.69 -3.61
CA GLY A 86 14.41 4.65 -3.28
C GLY A 86 13.72 3.61 -2.40
N PHE A 87 13.83 2.32 -2.75
CA PHE A 87 13.31 1.22 -1.93
C PHE A 87 14.24 0.85 -0.75
N GLY A 88 15.31 1.61 -0.53
CA GLY A 88 16.17 1.46 0.64
C GLY A 88 15.39 1.75 1.94
N GLN A 89 15.76 1.07 3.04
CA GLN A 89 15.18 1.35 4.35
C GLN A 89 15.51 2.79 4.76
N GLN A 90 14.53 3.69 4.62
CA GLN A 90 14.62 5.02 5.18
C GLN A 90 13.99 5.01 6.56
N GLY A 91 14.82 4.83 7.60
CA GLY A 91 14.42 4.99 8.99
C GLY A 91 14.67 3.78 9.89
N GLN A 92 15.93 3.48 10.19
CA GLN A 92 16.30 3.28 11.59
C GLN A 92 16.65 4.66 12.14
N ALA A 93 15.64 5.38 12.65
CA ALA A 93 15.89 6.45 13.60
C ALA A 93 15.57 5.84 14.96
N THR A 94 16.61 5.68 15.76
CA THR A 94 16.59 5.46 17.22
C THR A 94 15.51 6.27 17.92
#